data_AF-A0A3D5WQE3-F1
#
_entry.id   AF-A0A3D5WQE3-F1
#
_cell.length_a   1.000
_cell.length_b   1.000
_cell.length_c   1.000
_cell.angle_alpha   90.00
_cell.angle_beta   90.00
_cell.angle_gamma   90.00
#
_symmetry.space_group_name_H-M   'P 1'
#
loop_
_entity.id
_entity.type
_entity.pdbx_description
1 polymer ?
#
loop_
_entity_poly.entity_id
_entity_poly.type
_entity_poly.pdbx_seq_one_letter_code
_entity_poly.pdbx_strand_id
1 'polypeptide(L)' 'FALDLLRDKKILIIHGGGFNWSEPDHFRVVYLPRIEVLEESIHKMEEFFSYYHQ' A
#
# COMPACT_ATOMS: atom_id res chain seq x y z
N PHE A 1 4.09 8.16 -1.11
CA PHE A 1 3.39 7.25 -0.19
C PHE A 1 3.94 5.82 -0.13
N ALA A 2 4.23 5.12 -1.25
CA ALA A 2 4.62 3.70 -1.18
C ALA A 2 5.85 3.41 -0.30
N LEU A 3 6.91 4.23 -0.41
CA LEU A 3 8.09 4.12 0.44
C LEU A 3 7.79 4.48 1.91
N ASP A 4 6.92 5.46 2.13
CA ASP A 4 6.54 5.95 3.46
C ASP A 4 5.70 4.91 4.20
N LEU A 5 4.74 4.30 3.50
CA LEU A 5 3.93 3.18 3.98
C LEU A 5 4.81 1.99 4.39
N LEU A 6 5.85 1.67 3.60
CA LEU A 6 6.81 0.62 3.94
C LEU A 6 7.59 0.96 5.21
N ARG A 7 8.01 2.22 5.38
CA ARG A 7 8.78 2.65 6.56
C ARG A 7 7.93 2.66 7.82
N ASP A 8 6.70 3.14 7.73
CA ASP A 8 5.77 3.31 8.84
C ASP A 8 5.08 1.99 9.22
N LYS A 9 4.28 1.43 8.31
CA LYS A 9 3.43 0.26 8.57
C LYS A 9 4.08 -1.08 8.26
N LYS A 10 5.30 -1.08 7.69
CA LYS A 10 6.02 -2.29 7.21
C LYS A 10 5.27 -3.06 6.11
N ILE A 11 4.49 -2.33 5.31
CA ILE A 11 3.73 -2.89 4.18
C ILE A 11 4.46 -2.55 2.88
N LEU A 12 4.85 -3.57 2.12
CA LEU A 12 5.47 -3.43 0.81
C LEU A 12 4.41 -3.50 -0.30
N ILE A 13 4.30 -2.45 -1.10
CA ILE A 13 3.46 -2.38 -2.30
C ILE A 13 4.28 -1.94 -3.52
N ILE A 14 3.72 -2.15 -4.71
CA ILE A 14 4.34 -1.68 -5.96
C ILE A 14 3.50 -0.52 -6.51
N HIS A 15 4.12 0.64 -6.72
CA HIS A 15 3.46 1.78 -7.37
C HIS A 15 3.24 1.51 -8.86
N GLY A 16 2.19 2.10 -9.44
CA GLY A 16 1.73 1.86 -10.82
C GLY A 16 2.78 2.11 -11.91
N GLY A 17 3.73 3.02 -11.67
CA GLY A 17 4.86 3.26 -12.58
C GLY A 17 5.70 2.01 -12.89
N GLY A 18 5.73 1.02 -11.98
CA GLY A 18 6.34 -0.29 -12.23
C GLY A 18 5.62 -1.14 -13.30
N PHE A 19 4.43 -0.73 -13.72
CA PHE A 19 3.57 -1.38 -14.73
C PHE A 19 3.31 -0.49 -15.95
N ASN A 20 4.14 0.55 -16.16
CA ASN A 20 3.95 1.52 -17.25
C ASN A 20 2.61 2.28 -17.18
N TRP A 21 2.06 2.43 -15.98
CA TRP A 21 0.89 3.27 -15.74
C TRP A 21 1.33 4.73 -15.62
N SER A 22 0.71 5.62 -16.39
CA SER A 22 1.16 7.01 -16.56
C SER A 22 0.88 7.91 -15.37
N GLU A 23 -0.22 7.67 -14.66
CA GLU A 23 -0.66 8.51 -13.55
C GLU A 23 -0.16 7.98 -12.20
N PRO A 24 0.22 8.83 -11.24
CA PRO A 24 0.72 8.38 -9.93
C PRO A 24 -0.41 8.01 -8.94
N ASP A 25 -1.51 7.46 -9.43
CA ASP A 25 -2.75 7.21 -8.69
C ASP A 25 -3.05 5.70 -8.48
N HIS A 26 -2.24 4.82 -9.05
CA HIS A 26 -2.41 3.36 -8.94
C HIS A 26 -1.26 2.68 -8.19
N PHE A 27 -1.58 1.54 -7.56
CA PHE A 27 -0.63 0.61 -6.97
C PHE A 27 -1.17 -0.82 -7.05
N ARG A 28 -0.29 -1.81 -6.89
CA ARG A 28 -0.64 -3.24 -6.95
C ARG A 28 -0.51 -3.90 -5.58
N VAL A 29 -1.50 -4.73 -5.26
CA VAL A 29 -1.51 -5.67 -4.12
C VAL A 29 -1.61 -7.12 -4.61
N VAL A 30 -1.24 -8.08 -3.75
CA VAL A 30 -1.39 -9.52 -4.02
C VAL A 30 -2.31 -10.14 -2.97
N TYR A 31 -3.19 -11.03 -3.39
CA TYR A 31 -4.17 -11.71 -2.53
C TYR A 31 -3.73 -13.11 -2.09
N LEU A 32 -2.43 -13.43 -2.24
CA LEU A 32 -1.84 -14.70 -1.80
C LEU A 32 -1.75 -14.88 -0.27
N PRO A 33 -1.59 -13.83 0.56
CA PRO A 33 -1.64 -13.97 2.01
C PRO A 33 -2.99 -14.48 2.51
N ARG A 34 -3.00 -15.00 3.75
CA ARG A 34 -4.25 -15.39 4.41
C ARG A 34 -5.14 -14.17 4.65
N ILE A 35 -6.44 -14.41 4.78
CA ILE A 35 -7.44 -13.36 4.94
C ILE A 35 -7.15 -12.46 6.14
N GLU A 36 -6.66 -13.02 7.25
CA GLU A 36 -6.34 -12.26 8.46
C GLU A 36 -5.18 -11.29 8.23
N VAL A 37 -4.19 -11.68 7.42
CA VAL A 37 -3.04 -10.82 7.07
C VAL A 37 -3.49 -9.71 6.12
N LEU A 38 -4.40 -10.01 5.19
CA LEU A 38 -4.97 -9.02 4.28
C LEU A 38 -5.79 -7.98 5.06
N GLU A 39 -6.63 -8.43 6.00
CA GLU A 39 -7.43 -7.58 6.87
C GLU A 39 -6.54 -6.66 7.74
N GLU A 40 -5.52 -7.23 8.39
CA GLU A 40 -4.56 -6.45 9.17
C GLU A 40 -3.82 -5.41 8.31
N SER A 41 -3.41 -5.80 7.10
CA SER A 41 -2.70 -4.90 6.18
C SER A 41 -3.60 -3.75 5.71
N ILE A 42 -4.88 -4.02 5.43
CA ILE A 42 -5.84 -2.99 5.04
C ILE A 42 -6.13 -2.03 6.20
N HIS A 43 -6.33 -2.51 7.43
CA HIS A 43 -6.52 -1.63 8.59
C HIS A 43 -5.31 -0.72 8.85
N LYS A 44 -4.08 -1.26 8.72
CA LYS A 44 -2.86 -0.46 8.82
C LYS A 44 -2.75 0.59 7.71
N MET A 45 -3.20 0.26 6.50
CA MET A 45 -3.25 1.22 5.39
C MET A 45 -4.27 2.32 5.63
N GLU A 46 -5.47 1.98 6.12
CA GLU A 46 -6.50 2.95 6.51
C GLU A 46 -5.95 3.92 7.55
N GLU A 47 -5.33 3.40 8.61
CA GLU A 47 -4.71 4.22 9.66
C GLU A 47 -3.67 5.17 9.07
N PHE A 48 -2.76 4.67 8.22
CA PHE A 48 -1.75 5.49 7.55
C PHE A 48 -2.36 6.63 6.74
N PHE A 49 -3.38 6.35 5.93
CA PHE A 49 -4.01 7.38 5.09
C PHE A 49 -4.82 8.40 5.88
N SER A 50 -5.22 8.10 7.12
CA SER A 50 -5.98 9.06 7.95
C SER A 50 -5.18 10.32 8.32
N TYR A 51 -3.85 10.22 8.39
CA TYR A 51 -2.96 11.33 8.75
C TYR A 51 -1.92 11.66 7.68
N TYR A 52 -1.74 10.79 6.68
CA TYR A 52 -0.70 10.95 5.68
C TYR A 52 -1.03 12.08 4.69
N HIS A 53 -0.07 12.97 4.50
CA HIS A 53 -0.06 13.98 3.45
C HIS A 53 1.28 13.88 2.71
N GLN A 54 1.23 13.75 1.38
CA GLN A 54 2.43 13.60 0.55
C GLN A 54 3.10 14.93 0.24
#